data_AF-A0A525VSD9-F1
#
_entry.id   AF-A0A525VSD9-F1
#
_cell.length_a   1.000
_cell.length_b   1.000
_cell.length_c   1.000
_cell.angle_alpha   90.00
_cell.angle_beta   90.00
_cell.angle_gamma   90.00
#
_symmetry.space_group_name_H-M   'P 1'
#
loop_
_entity.id
_entity.type
_entity.pdbx_description
1 polymer ?
#
loop_
_entity_poly.entity_id
_entity_poly.type
_entity_poly.pdbx_seq_one_letter_code
_entity_poly.pdbx_strand_id
1 'polypeptide(L)'
;MVKNISGLYTSLLIGSLVLSAGAVGSDLWAEEKHAEQAVSESLKQALDQLIGKRVKLKLTSGQDLEGTVASVTGQTVQLTQLTGAEFFDAMVRLDHVSAVIVRARTK
;
A
#
# COMPACT_ATOMS: atom_id res chain seq x y z
N MET A 1 -67.56 -3.62 8.61
CA MET A 1 -68.38 -2.72 7.80
C MET A 1 -67.60 -2.41 6.52
N VAL A 2 -68.11 -2.92 5.40
CA VAL A 2 -67.48 -2.94 4.06
C VAL A 2 -67.72 -1.61 3.34
N LYS A 3 -66.70 -1.12 2.62
CA LYS A 3 -66.80 -0.34 1.38
C LYS A 3 -65.44 -0.41 0.65
N ASN A 4 -65.25 -1.43 -0.19
CA ASN A 4 -65.03 -1.29 -1.63
C ASN A 4 -65.16 0.15 -2.15
N ILE A 5 -64.24 0.59 -3.02
CA ILE A 5 -64.48 0.77 -4.47
C ILE A 5 -63.12 1.10 -5.12
N SER A 6 -62.69 0.17 -5.95
CA SER A 6 -61.67 0.31 -6.99
C SER A 6 -62.03 1.38 -8.01
N GLY A 7 -61.03 2.11 -8.49
CA GLY A 7 -61.04 2.58 -9.88
C GLY A 7 -60.55 4.01 -10.10
N LEU A 8 -59.69 4.11 -11.11
CA LEU A 8 -59.86 5.10 -12.16
C LEU A 8 -59.23 6.49 -11.93
N TYR A 9 -57.90 6.54 -11.83
CA TYR A 9 -57.14 7.70 -12.32
C TYR A 9 -56.00 7.27 -13.25
N THR A 10 -56.31 6.34 -14.15
CA THR A 10 -55.62 6.19 -15.43
C THR A 10 -56.06 7.32 -16.35
N SER A 11 -55.10 8.00 -17.00
CA SER A 11 -55.25 9.14 -17.92
C SER A 11 -55.27 10.49 -17.17
N LEU A 12 -54.35 11.43 -17.36
CA LEU A 12 -53.86 11.93 -18.63
C LEU A 12 -52.57 12.76 -18.40
N LEU A 13 -51.47 12.28 -18.99
CA LEU A 13 -50.46 13.01 -19.75
C LEU A 13 -50.04 14.46 -19.36
N ILE A 14 -48.71 14.59 -19.23
CA ILE A 14 -47.84 15.73 -19.60
C ILE A 14 -47.67 16.81 -18.53
N GLY A 15 -46.65 16.60 -17.70
CA GLY A 15 -45.94 17.64 -16.98
C GLY A 15 -44.45 17.31 -16.95
N SER A 16 -43.81 17.34 -18.12
CA SER A 16 -42.36 17.26 -18.21
C SER A 16 -41.78 18.57 -17.67
N LEU A 17 -41.15 18.54 -16.49
CA LEU A 17 -40.16 19.54 -16.14
C LEU A 17 -39.03 18.89 -15.32
N VAL A 18 -37.92 18.75 -16.02
CA VAL A 18 -36.59 18.38 -15.53
C VAL A 18 -36.23 19.18 -14.29
N LEU A 19 -35.83 18.49 -13.22
CA LEU A 19 -34.93 19.05 -12.21
C LEU A 19 -33.91 17.99 -11.80
N SER A 20 -32.75 18.07 -12.44
CA SER A 20 -31.52 17.38 -12.08
C SER A 20 -30.98 17.90 -10.74
N ALA A 21 -30.70 17.02 -9.79
CA ALA A 21 -29.67 17.26 -8.77
C ALA A 21 -29.24 15.94 -8.10
N GLY A 22 -27.97 15.58 -8.27
CA GLY A 22 -27.25 14.75 -7.31
C GLY A 22 -27.10 13.26 -7.65
N ALA A 23 -26.34 12.95 -8.69
CA ALA A 23 -25.51 11.74 -8.66
C ALA A 23 -24.30 12.03 -7.78
N VAL A 24 -24.04 11.22 -6.76
CA VAL A 24 -22.72 10.66 -6.44
C VAL A 24 -22.94 9.56 -5.41
N GLY A 25 -22.88 8.32 -5.89
CA GLY A 25 -22.49 7.21 -5.05
C GLY A 25 -20.99 7.30 -4.79
N SER A 26 -20.59 6.87 -3.61
CA SER A 26 -19.36 6.12 -3.43
C SER A 26 -19.53 5.32 -2.15
N ASP A 27 -19.70 4.01 -2.32
CA ASP A 27 -19.26 3.02 -1.36
C ASP A 27 -17.94 3.47 -0.74
N LEU A 28 -17.96 3.70 0.57
CA LEU A 28 -16.75 3.85 1.36
C LEU A 28 -16.10 2.47 1.44
N TRP A 29 -15.31 2.14 0.41
CA TRP A 29 -14.42 1.00 0.42
C TRP A 29 -13.42 1.19 1.56
N ALA A 30 -13.68 0.49 2.66
CA ALA A 30 -12.67 0.11 3.62
C ALA A 30 -11.75 -0.94 2.96
N GLU A 31 -10.82 -0.49 2.12
CA GLU A 31 -9.79 -1.32 1.49
C GLU A 31 -8.42 -0.64 1.65
N GLU A 32 -8.04 -0.31 2.90
CA GLU A 32 -6.76 0.39 3.17
C GLU A 32 -5.71 -0.50 3.87
N LYS A 33 -6.07 -1.71 4.32
CA LYS A 33 -5.11 -2.59 5.04
C LYS A 33 -4.42 -3.64 4.19
N HIS A 34 -4.92 -3.96 3.00
CA HIS A 34 -4.31 -5.02 2.19
C HIS A 34 -3.10 -4.54 1.37
N ALA A 35 -3.10 -3.28 0.94
CA ALA A 35 -2.03 -2.72 0.13
C ALA A 35 -0.71 -2.60 0.92
N GLU A 36 -0.76 -2.13 2.18
CA GLU A 36 0.43 -1.95 3.01
C GLU A 36 1.11 -3.29 3.34
N GLN A 37 0.31 -4.33 3.55
CA GLN A 37 0.79 -5.67 3.82
C GLN A 37 1.41 -6.32 2.57
N ALA A 38 0.81 -6.10 1.39
CA ALA A 38 1.38 -6.56 0.13
C ALA A 38 2.73 -5.87 -0.18
N VAL A 39 2.87 -4.59 0.16
CA VAL A 39 4.13 -3.83 -0.02
C VAL A 39 5.23 -4.35 0.91
N SER A 40 4.93 -4.60 2.20
CA SER A 40 5.92 -5.13 3.14
C SER A 40 6.36 -6.56 2.82
N GLU A 41 5.43 -7.42 2.39
CA GLU A 41 5.71 -8.78 1.89
C GLU A 41 6.60 -8.73 0.64
N SER A 42 6.28 -7.84 -0.30
CA SER A 42 7.07 -7.63 -1.53
C SER A 42 8.48 -7.11 -1.25
N LEU A 43 8.63 -6.19 -0.30
CA LEU A 43 9.93 -5.67 0.14
C LEU A 43 10.78 -6.75 0.81
N LYS A 44 10.17 -7.55 1.69
CA LYS A 44 10.84 -8.68 2.33
C LYS A 44 11.37 -9.65 1.28
N GLN A 45 10.53 -10.04 0.32
CA GLN A 45 10.92 -10.95 -0.76
C GLN A 45 12.03 -10.36 -1.64
N ALA A 46 11.99 -9.05 -1.92
CA ALA A 46 13.06 -8.37 -2.64
C ALA A 46 14.38 -8.40 -1.86
N LEU A 47 14.37 -8.08 -0.56
CA LEU A 47 15.57 -8.11 0.29
C LEU A 47 16.14 -9.52 0.45
N ASP A 48 15.29 -10.55 0.49
CA ASP A 48 15.70 -11.95 0.57
C ASP A 48 16.54 -12.36 -0.67
N GLN A 49 16.13 -11.90 -1.85
CA GLN A 49 16.91 -12.09 -3.09
C GLN A 49 18.23 -11.29 -3.13
N LEU A 50 18.39 -10.33 -2.23
CA LEU A 50 19.57 -9.47 -2.12
C LEU A 50 20.51 -9.90 -0.99
N ILE A 51 20.25 -11.02 -0.31
CA ILE A 51 21.16 -11.59 0.69
C ILE A 51 22.56 -11.79 0.06
N GLY A 52 23.59 -11.34 0.79
CA GLY A 52 24.98 -11.31 0.35
C GLY A 52 25.32 -10.22 -0.67
N LYS A 53 24.36 -9.37 -1.07
CA LYS A 53 24.60 -8.23 -1.95
C LYS A 53 24.68 -6.93 -1.16
N ARG A 54 25.41 -5.97 -1.72
CA ARG A 54 25.49 -4.62 -1.18
C ARG A 54 24.28 -3.80 -1.64
N VAL A 55 23.58 -3.23 -0.66
CA VAL A 55 22.36 -2.45 -0.86
C VAL A 55 22.45 -1.14 -0.09
N LYS A 56 21.70 -0.14 -0.54
CA LYS A 56 21.49 1.11 0.18
C LYS A 56 20.02 1.21 0.57
N LEU A 57 19.76 1.25 1.87
CA LEU A 57 18.45 1.44 2.44
C LEU A 57 18.25 2.92 2.76
N LYS A 58 17.13 3.46 2.29
CA LYS A 58 16.67 4.79 2.70
C LYS A 58 15.66 4.62 3.81
N LEU A 59 15.99 5.11 4.99
CA LEU A 59 15.10 5.06 6.14
C LEU A 59 14.08 6.20 6.09
N THR A 60 12.95 6.01 6.75
CA THR A 60 11.92 7.05 6.92
C THR A 60 12.44 8.26 7.70
N SER A 61 13.50 8.09 8.50
CA SER A 61 14.23 9.19 9.16
C SER A 61 14.97 10.11 8.17
N GLY A 62 15.07 9.72 6.90
CA GLY A 62 15.89 10.38 5.88
C GLY A 62 17.35 9.94 5.86
N GLN A 63 17.76 9.11 6.82
CA GLN A 63 19.10 8.54 6.86
C GLN A 63 19.24 7.43 5.81
N ASP A 64 20.38 7.41 5.15
CA ASP A 64 20.74 6.34 4.23
C ASP A 64 21.70 5.37 4.95
N LEU A 65 21.35 4.09 4.97
CA LEU A 65 22.20 3.01 5.45
C LEU A 65 22.73 2.22 4.27
N GLU A 66 24.04 2.09 4.14
CA GLU A 66 24.65 1.29 3.09
C GLU A 66 25.41 0.12 3.70
N GLY A 67 25.12 -1.09 3.23
CA GLY A 67 25.67 -2.31 3.81
C GLY A 67 25.37 -3.55 2.98
N THR A 68 25.83 -4.69 3.45
CA THR A 68 25.56 -6.00 2.85
C THR A 68 24.37 -6.63 3.58
N VAL A 69 23.38 -7.14 2.85
CA VAL A 69 22.25 -7.86 3.47
C VAL A 69 22.75 -9.20 4.00
N ALA A 70 22.70 -9.39 5.31
CA ALA A 70 23.13 -10.63 5.95
C ALA A 70 21.98 -11.63 6.08
N SER A 71 20.82 -11.15 6.53
CA SER A 71 19.62 -11.97 6.68
C SER A 71 18.35 -11.11 6.71
N VAL A 72 17.21 -11.72 6.40
CA VAL A 72 15.88 -11.11 6.56
C VAL A 72 15.06 -12.03 7.46
N THR A 73 14.65 -11.53 8.63
CA THR A 73 13.87 -12.30 9.61
C THR A 73 12.56 -11.59 9.90
N GLY A 74 11.44 -12.19 9.49
CA GLY A 74 10.11 -11.61 9.68
C GLY A 74 10.00 -10.23 9.01
N GLN A 75 9.86 -9.19 9.83
CA GLN A 75 9.78 -7.78 9.43
C GLN A 75 11.06 -6.98 9.71
N THR A 76 12.21 -7.66 9.83
CA THR A 76 13.51 -7.03 10.11
C THR A 76 14.56 -7.50 9.10
N VAL A 77 15.38 -6.59 8.62
CA VAL A 77 16.57 -6.88 7.81
C VAL A 77 17.84 -6.61 8.62
N GLN A 78 18.78 -7.55 8.58
CA GLN A 78 20.11 -7.37 9.14
C GLN A 78 21.08 -6.97 8.03
N LEU A 79 21.80 -5.87 8.24
CA LEU A 79 22.91 -5.45 7.41
C LEU A 79 24.22 -5.57 8.17
N THR A 80 25.24 -6.05 7.48
CA THR A 80 26.61 -6.14 7.96
C THR A 80 27.51 -5.28 7.07
N GLN A 81 28.76 -5.08 7.49
CA GLN A 81 29.76 -4.31 6.71
C GLN A 81 29.23 -2.93 6.32
N LEU A 82 28.65 -2.22 7.29
CA LEU A 82 28.06 -0.91 7.06
C LEU A 82 29.14 0.09 6.62
N THR A 83 28.82 0.92 5.63
CA THR A 83 29.73 2.00 5.20
C THR A 83 29.92 2.99 6.35
N GLY A 84 31.16 3.18 6.80
CA GLY A 84 31.52 4.06 7.93
C GLY A 84 31.41 3.42 9.31
N ALA A 85 30.93 2.18 9.40
CA ALA A 85 30.77 1.43 10.64
C ALA A 85 30.98 -0.08 10.38
N GLU A 86 32.14 -0.44 9.82
CA GLU A 86 32.40 -1.77 9.26
C GLU A 86 32.42 -2.91 10.29
N PHE A 87 32.55 -2.57 11.58
CA PHE A 87 32.51 -3.48 12.72
C PHE A 87 31.12 -3.55 13.38
N PHE A 88 30.13 -2.89 12.79
CA PHE A 88 28.78 -2.82 13.33
C PHE A 88 27.79 -3.49 12.37
N ASP A 89 26.84 -4.18 12.99
CA ASP A 89 25.66 -4.70 12.32
C ASP A 89 24.47 -3.79 12.63
N ALA A 90 23.61 -3.59 11.64
CA ALA A 90 22.36 -2.88 11.81
C ALA A 90 21.19 -3.83 11.61
N MET A 91 20.25 -3.81 12.54
CA MET A 91 18.93 -4.39 12.35
C MET A 91 17.93 -3.27 12.11
N VAL A 92 17.26 -3.32 10.96
CA VAL A 92 16.31 -2.31 10.53
C VAL A 92 14.96 -2.98 10.31
N ARG A 93 13.90 -2.42 10.90
CA ARG A 93 12.54 -2.90 10.60
C ARG A 93 12.11 -2.45 9.22
N LEU A 94 11.45 -3.33 8.49
CA LEU A 94 10.86 -3.07 7.18
C LEU A 94 9.88 -1.89 7.20
N ASP A 95 9.15 -1.67 8.29
CA ASP A 95 8.24 -0.51 8.44
C ASP A 95 8.94 0.86 8.37
N HIS A 96 10.25 0.89 8.68
CA HIS A 96 11.05 2.12 8.67
C HIS A 96 11.89 2.25 7.40
N VAL A 97 11.77 1.31 6.46
CA VAL A 97 12.44 1.36 5.17
C VAL A 97 11.52 2.04 4.17
N SER A 98 11.90 3.24 3.74
CA SER A 98 11.16 3.98 2.72
C SER A 98 11.55 3.57 1.30
N ALA A 99 12.79 3.14 1.09
CA ALA A 99 13.22 2.59 -0.20
C ALA A 99 14.44 1.66 -0.07
N VAL A 100 14.54 0.72 -1.00
CA VAL A 100 15.72 -0.14 -1.18
C VAL A 100 16.35 0.18 -2.52
N ILE A 101 17.61 0.60 -2.51
CA ILE A 101 18.37 0.96 -3.70
C ILE A 101 19.45 -0.10 -3.91
N VAL A 102 19.41 -0.73 -5.09
CA VAL A 102 20.40 -1.73 -5.52
C VAL A 102 21.22 -1.18 -6.66
N ARG A 103 22.52 -1.48 -6.67
CA ARG A 103 23.37 -1.12 -7.81
C ARG A 103 22.94 -1.95 -9.01
N ALA A 104 22.33 -1.30 -10.00
CA ALA A 104 22.08 -1.92 -11.29
C ALA A 104 23.43 -2.30 -11.91
N ARG A 105 23.57 -3.55 -12.37
CA ARG A 105 24.72 -3.91 -13.19
C ARG A 105 24.60 -3.12 -14.50
N THR A 106 25.52 -2.18 -14.71
CA THR A 106 25.71 -1.54 -16.03
C THR A 106 25.99 -2.66 -17.03
N LYS A 107 25.16 -2.73 -18.07
CA LYS A 107 25.30 -3.67 -19.17
C LYS A 107 26.29 -3.14 -20.20
#